data_AF-A0A151AS25-F1
#
_entry.id   AF-A0A151AS25-F1
#
_cell.length_a   1.000
_cell.length_b   1.000
_cell.length_c   1.000
_cell.angle_alpha   90.00
_cell.angle_beta   90.00
_cell.angle_gamma   90.00
#
_symmetry.space_group_name_H-M   'P 1'
#
loop_
_entity.id
_entity.type
_entity.pdbx_description
1 polymer ?
#
loop_
_entity_poly.entity_id
_entity_poly.type
_entity_poly.pdbx_seq_one_letter_code
_entity_poly.pdbx_strand_id
1 'polypeptide(L)' 'MTKNTGVRYPDDFKTMIVDRNKLGETRNEFSSEYGLIRATIRSWIKYYKLIQSKN' A
#
# COMPACT_ATOMS: atom_id res chain seq x y z
N MET A 1 -15.19 -1.55 23.35
CA MET A 1 -13.83 -1.50 22.76
C MET A 1 -13.88 -2.29 21.46
N THR A 2 -14.13 -1.63 20.32
CA THR A 2 -14.19 -2.30 19.02
C THR A 2 -12.77 -2.68 18.61
N LYS A 3 -12.48 -3.98 18.66
CA LYS A 3 -11.21 -4.53 18.20
C LYS A 3 -11.07 -4.16 16.73
N ASN A 4 -10.08 -3.34 16.39
CA ASN A 4 -9.68 -3.10 15.00
C ASN A 4 -9.25 -4.44 14.39
N THR A 5 -10.19 -5.17 13.80
CA THR A 5 -9.91 -6.29 12.89
C THR A 5 -9.41 -5.69 11.59
N GLY A 6 -8.19 -5.13 11.62
CA GLY A 6 -7.57 -4.54 10.45
C GLY A 6 -7.45 -5.61 9.37
N VAL A 7 -7.94 -5.29 8.16
CA VAL A 7 -7.74 -6.15 7.00
C VAL A 7 -6.23 -6.33 6.81
N ARG A 8 -5.75 -7.55 7.02
CA ARG A 8 -4.32 -7.87 6.86
C ARG A 8 -4.09 -8.26 5.41
N TYR A 9 -3.55 -7.32 4.64
CA TYR A 9 -3.12 -7.57 3.28
C TYR A 9 -1.80 -8.37 3.28
N PRO A 10 -1.63 -9.35 2.38
CA PRO A 10 -0.36 -10.05 2.16
C PRO A 10 0.76 -9.09 1.74
N ASP A 11 2.00 -9.40 2.09
CA ASP A 11 3.14 -8.52 1.79
C ASP A 11 3.44 -8.45 0.29
N ASP A 12 3.23 -9.54 -0.45
CA ASP A 12 3.33 -9.57 -1.91
C ASP A 12 2.34 -8.60 -2.56
N PHE A 13 1.10 -8.55 -2.05
CA PHE A 13 0.09 -7.62 -2.52
C PHE A 13 0.47 -6.17 -2.25
N LYS A 14 1.02 -5.88 -1.05
CA LYS A 14 1.50 -4.53 -0.73
C LYS A 14 2.65 -4.12 -1.65
N THR A 15 3.57 -5.03 -1.92
CA THR A 15 4.73 -4.81 -2.80
C THR A 15 4.27 -4.53 -4.22
N MET A 16 3.32 -5.32 -4.75
CA MET A 16 2.71 -5.09 -6.06
C MET A 16 2.13 -3.66 -6.19
N ILE A 17 1.40 -3.18 -5.19
CA ILE A 17 0.83 -1.82 -5.19
C ILE A 17 1.94 -0.76 -5.18
N VAL A 18 3.01 -0.97 -4.41
CA VAL A 18 4.15 -0.04 -4.35
C VAL A 18 4.89 -0.01 -5.69
N ASP A 19 5.08 -1.14 -6.34
CA ASP A 19 5.75 -1.22 -7.64
C ASP A 19 4.91 -0.61 -8.76
N ARG A 20 3.59 -0.89 -8.81
CA ARG A 20 2.66 -0.18 -9.70
C ARG A 20 2.70 1.33 -9.48
N ASN A 21 2.79 1.78 -8.22
CA ASN A 21 2.92 3.21 -7.92
C ASN A 21 4.22 3.82 -8.47
N LYS A 22 5.33 3.08 -8.48
CA LYS A 22 6.59 3.52 -9.10
C LYS A 22 6.49 3.60 -10.63
N LEU A 23 5.65 2.76 -11.24
CA LEU A 23 5.36 2.78 -12.69
C LEU A 23 4.46 3.95 -13.11
N GLY A 24 3.97 4.75 -12.16
CA GLY A 24 3.19 5.96 -12.43
C GLY A 24 1.71 5.86 -12.07
N GLU A 25 1.24 4.69 -11.63
CA GLU A 25 -0.14 4.54 -11.20
C GLU A 25 -0.44 5.30 -9.91
N THR A 26 -1.65 5.83 -9.84
CA THR A 26 -2.09 6.71 -8.78
C THR A 26 -2.78 5.97 -7.66
N ARG A 27 -2.70 6.54 -6.46
CA ARG A 27 -3.45 6.06 -5.29
C ARG A 27 -4.96 6.03 -5.50
N ASN A 28 -5.48 6.83 -6.43
CA ASN A 28 -6.89 6.88 -6.76
C ASN A 28 -7.30 5.63 -7.55
N GLU A 29 -6.48 5.20 -8.51
CA GLU A 29 -6.70 3.97 -9.27
C GLU A 29 -6.74 2.76 -8.34
N PHE A 30 -5.76 2.63 -7.44
CA PHE A 30 -5.77 1.53 -6.44
C PHE A 30 -6.97 1.59 -5.48
N SER A 31 -7.41 2.79 -5.12
CA SER A 31 -8.57 2.98 -4.26
C SER A 31 -9.86 2.54 -4.95
N SER A 32 -10.00 2.82 -6.25
CA SER A 32 -11.15 2.43 -7.04
C SER A 32 -11.14 0.95 -7.44
N GLU A 33 -9.97 0.41 -7.81
CA GLU A 33 -9.81 -0.97 -8.29
C GLU A 33 -9.83 -1.99 -7.15
N TYR A 34 -9.14 -1.70 -6.04
CA TYR A 34 -8.94 -2.64 -4.93
C TYR A 34 -9.70 -2.26 -3.65
N GLY A 35 -10.48 -1.17 -3.66
CA GLY A 35 -11.17 -0.66 -2.47
C GLY A 35 -10.20 -0.19 -1.38
N LEU A 36 -8.95 0.12 -1.74
CA LEU A 36 -7.92 0.48 -0.78
C LEU A 36 -8.09 1.90 -0.27
N ILE A 37 -7.98 2.08 1.05
CA ILE A 37 -7.96 3.40 1.65
C ILE A 37 -6.64 4.10 1.26
N ARG A 38 -6.75 5.32 0.71
CA ARG A 38 -5.58 6.12 0.27
C ARG A 38 -4.50 6.29 1.34
N ALA A 39 -4.91 6.40 2.60
CA ALA A 39 -3.99 6.48 3.74
C ALA A 39 -3.17 5.20 3.93
N THR A 40 -3.78 4.03 3.74
CA THR A 40 -3.11 2.72 3.77
C THR A 40 -2.06 2.61 2.67
N ILE A 41 -2.41 2.98 1.44
CA ILE A 41 -1.48 2.99 0.30
C ILE A 41 -0.29 3.92 0.58
N ARG A 42 -0.54 5.13 1.09
CA ARG A 42 0.52 6.08 1.49
C ARG A 42 1.45 5.48 2.55
N SER A 43 0.89 4.76 3.52
CA SER A 43 1.67 4.09 4.57
C SER A 43 2.61 3.03 3.98
N TRP A 44 2.11 2.20 3.07
CA TRP A 44 2.92 1.17 2.39
C TRP A 44 4.04 1.77 1.54
N ILE A 45 3.73 2.76 0.70
CA ILE A 45 4.76 3.44 -0.11
C ILE A 45 5.88 4.00 0.78
N LYS A 46 5.53 4.65 1.90
CA LYS A 46 6.53 5.18 2.84
C LYS A 46 7.37 4.08 3.48
N TYR A 47 6.73 3.01 3.93
CA TYR A 47 7.38 1.89 4.61
C TYR A 47 8.36 1.17 3.68
N TYR A 48 7.91 0.78 2.49
CA TYR A 48 8.74 0.06 1.52
C TYR A 48 9.83 0.93 0.90
N LYS A 49 9.60 2.24 0.71
CA LYS A 49 10.66 3.17 0.31
C LYS A 49 11.80 3.21 1.33
N LEU A 50 11.48 3.21 2.63
CA LEU A 50 12.49 3.22 3.69
C LEU A 50 13.28 1.91 3.76
N ILE A 51 12.64 0.77 3.51
CA ILE A 51 13.29 -0.54 3.48
C ILE A 51 14.23 -0.65 2.28
N GLN A 52 13.79 -0.24 1.09
CA GLN A 52 14.61 -0.35 -0.13
C GLN A 52 15.81 0.61 -0.14
N SER A 53 15.75 1.73 0.58
CA SER A 53 16.86 2.69 0.68
C SER A 53 18.00 2.23 1.60
N LYS A 54 17.85 1.12 2.33
CA LYS A 54 18.85 0.61 3.28
C LYS A 54 19.71 -0.53 2.74
N ASN A 55 19.58 -0.89 1.47
CA ASN A 55 20.42 -1.88 0.77
C ASN A 55 21.39 -1.20 -0.20
#